data_AF-A0A969AEC8-F1
#
_entry.id   AF-A0A969AEC8-F1
#
_cell.length_a   1.000
_cell.length_b   1.000
_cell.length_c   1.000
_cell.angle_alpha   90.00
_cell.angle_beta   90.00
_cell.angle_gamma   90.00
#
_symmetry.space_group_name_H-M   'P 1'
#
loop_
_entity.id
_entity.type
_entity.pdbx_description
1 polymer ?
#
loop_
_entity_poly.entity_id
_entity_poly.type
_entity_poly.pdbx_seq_one_letter_code
_entity_poly.pdbx_strand_id
1 'polypeptide(L)'
;MPLAICRIQKIKSWGTLKGNEAHTARERDTPNANPEVTNIRIIGDSSNLDLATLVKHTIGSQKIRSNAVLAVEMLLSASASYFRPNTPQEAGTYEKQRLDNFVEASVNWLDSSWKEQVVRAELHLDEITPHIHAYIVPLDERGKLNCRALFGGKIKLSQLQDSFGMAVAYLGISRGIKGSKATYTTLKKYYAAVNQDSQLINLERLIPLAQVHETGDSYRQRVIEILNPQFEIINYQLNERTRLLKQLAELKQTAKHSEKLRQQLSAELRILKTSIKHQDLPLELVAYELGVNQDNQSLSKKTAVDLVMQVNQCKFDDALIWLRDRFGAEPMLAALTNQVTNKALNIVNKNPEYSFIPPAPDKSRWKEVEKYFMQYYCIPQKLMQTLNQRGLLYADTSGNAIFLTRNLSSEITGAYLHSLKITANAFSLYPGSKRSAGWFHLSMGKTSDNPITAAMLTASPIESLSLAVLNAPHQHRTLYLSIDSIHSVTRAEHYAPIPVEFLQNVPNIVIATHPKSAIALSAIQKLLPHSTKLQPRTTWNKELQTRQGIKNYAALE
;
A
#
# COMPACT_ATOMS: atom_id res chain seq x y z
N MET A 1 -21.58 4.06 -34.68
CA MET A 1 -21.89 2.61 -34.68
C MET A 1 -20.59 1.85 -34.38
N PRO A 2 -20.62 0.79 -33.56
CA PRO A 2 -19.43 -0.01 -33.29
C PRO A 2 -18.99 -0.77 -34.55
N LEU A 3 -17.68 -0.93 -34.73
CA LEU A 3 -17.07 -1.61 -35.87
C LEU A 3 -16.50 -2.97 -35.48
N ALA A 4 -16.60 -3.94 -36.37
CA ALA A 4 -15.97 -5.25 -36.27
C ALA A 4 -14.48 -5.15 -36.56
N ILE A 5 -13.66 -5.80 -35.74
CA ILE A 5 -12.21 -5.87 -35.89
C ILE A 5 -11.85 -7.32 -36.16
N CYS A 6 -11.36 -7.62 -37.36
CA CYS A 6 -10.80 -8.92 -37.71
C CYS A 6 -9.43 -8.71 -38.35
N ARG A 7 -8.37 -9.32 -37.83
CA ARG A 7 -7.02 -9.13 -38.37
C ARG A 7 -6.22 -10.41 -38.25
N ILE A 8 -5.46 -10.74 -39.30
CA ILE A 8 -4.63 -11.95 -39.30
C ILE A 8 -3.13 -11.63 -39.25
N GLN A 9 -2.37 -12.51 -38.61
CA GLN A 9 -0.91 -12.52 -38.59
C GLN A 9 -0.39 -13.91 -38.95
N LYS A 10 0.55 -13.97 -39.89
CA LYS A 10 1.15 -15.22 -40.37
C LYS A 10 2.26 -15.67 -39.43
N ILE A 11 2.19 -16.92 -38.97
CA ILE A 11 3.21 -17.55 -38.15
C ILE A 11 3.98 -18.54 -39.03
N LYS A 12 5.27 -18.27 -39.23
CA LYS A 12 6.13 -19.06 -40.14
C LYS A 12 7.18 -19.91 -39.42
N SER A 13 7.32 -19.76 -38.10
CA SER A 13 8.30 -20.50 -37.32
C SER A 13 7.69 -21.03 -36.03
N TRP A 14 8.17 -22.19 -35.58
CA TRP A 14 7.78 -22.78 -34.31
C TRP A 14 8.16 -21.90 -33.11
N GLY A 15 9.29 -21.17 -33.20
CA GLY A 15 9.69 -20.22 -32.15
C GLY A 15 8.74 -19.03 -32.03
N THR A 16 8.27 -18.49 -33.16
CA THR A 16 7.23 -17.44 -33.16
C THR A 16 5.92 -17.97 -32.60
N LEU A 17 5.54 -19.20 -32.93
CA LEU A 17 4.32 -19.83 -32.41
C LEU A 17 4.38 -19.98 -30.88
N LYS A 18 5.49 -20.51 -30.34
CA LYS A 18 5.72 -20.60 -28.89
C LYS A 18 5.78 -19.24 -28.21
N GLY A 19 6.39 -18.26 -28.87
CA GLY A 19 6.45 -16.90 -28.36
C GLY A 19 5.08 -16.23 -28.26
N ASN A 20 4.18 -16.52 -29.21
CA ASN A 20 2.80 -16.05 -29.18
C ASN A 20 2.00 -16.80 -28.12
N GLU A 21 2.13 -18.13 -28.02
CA GLU A 21 1.49 -18.92 -26.96
C GLU A 21 1.87 -18.41 -25.56
N ALA A 22 3.16 -18.19 -25.30
CA ALA A 22 3.64 -17.66 -24.02
C ALA A 22 3.10 -16.25 -23.72
N HIS A 23 2.76 -15.46 -24.73
CA HIS A 23 2.13 -14.14 -24.55
C HIS A 23 0.64 -14.28 -24.25
N THR A 24 -0.07 -15.14 -24.98
CA THR A 24 -1.51 -15.40 -24.83
C THR A 24 -1.83 -16.11 -23.51
N ALA A 25 -0.99 -17.05 -23.11
CA ALA A 25 -1.05 -17.76 -21.83
C ALA A 25 -0.44 -16.98 -20.64
N ARG A 26 0.04 -15.75 -20.86
CA ARG A 26 0.65 -14.87 -19.83
C ARG A 26 1.87 -15.45 -19.10
N GLU A 27 2.64 -16.32 -19.75
CA GLU A 27 3.94 -16.82 -19.26
C GLU A 27 5.07 -15.77 -19.39
N ARG A 28 4.79 -14.63 -20.02
CA ARG A 28 5.68 -13.48 -20.14
C ARG A 28 5.00 -12.22 -19.59
N ASP A 29 5.77 -11.41 -18.88
CA ASP A 29 5.32 -10.12 -18.36
C ASP A 29 4.80 -9.23 -19.49
N THR A 30 3.54 -8.82 -19.37
CA THR A 30 2.83 -8.01 -20.36
C THR A 30 2.38 -6.71 -19.68
N PRO A 31 3.06 -5.57 -19.92
CA PRO A 31 2.84 -4.33 -19.15
C PRO A 31 1.42 -3.75 -19.17
N ASN A 32 0.60 -4.14 -20.15
CA ASN A 32 -0.77 -3.66 -20.33
C ASN A 32 -1.85 -4.67 -19.94
N ALA A 33 -1.48 -5.77 -19.28
CA ALA A 33 -2.41 -6.81 -18.83
C ALA A 33 -2.63 -6.73 -17.31
N ASN A 34 -3.87 -6.89 -16.87
CA ASN A 34 -4.23 -6.97 -15.47
C ASN A 34 -4.04 -8.43 -14.97
N PRO A 35 -3.04 -8.71 -14.11
CA PRO A 35 -2.75 -10.07 -13.64
C PRO A 35 -3.85 -10.68 -12.75
N GLU A 36 -4.81 -9.88 -12.27
CA GLU A 36 -5.94 -10.35 -11.46
C GLU A 36 -7.10 -10.87 -12.29
N VAL A 37 -7.10 -10.62 -13.61
CA VAL A 37 -8.16 -11.07 -14.53
C VAL A 37 -7.69 -12.30 -15.29
N THR A 38 -8.52 -13.34 -15.32
CA THR A 38 -8.21 -14.61 -16.00
C THR A 38 -8.80 -14.63 -17.40
N ASN A 39 -7.98 -15.00 -18.38
CA ASN A 39 -8.42 -15.21 -19.76
C ASN A 39 -9.14 -16.55 -19.92
N ILE A 40 -10.04 -16.63 -20.90
CA ILE A 40 -10.96 -17.77 -21.05
C ILE A 40 -10.66 -18.49 -22.37
N ARG A 41 -10.41 -19.79 -22.32
CA ARG A 41 -10.34 -20.61 -23.54
C ARG A 41 -11.76 -20.90 -24.05
N ILE A 42 -12.03 -20.55 -25.31
CA ILE A 42 -13.36 -20.68 -25.92
C ILE A 42 -13.41 -21.73 -27.03
N ILE A 43 -12.28 -22.07 -27.66
CA ILE A 43 -12.14 -23.21 -28.60
C ILE A 43 -10.85 -23.96 -28.29
N GLY A 44 -10.89 -25.29 -28.34
CA GLY A 44 -9.76 -26.19 -28.09
C GLY A 44 -9.95 -27.01 -26.81
N ASP A 45 -9.36 -28.21 -26.80
CA ASP A 45 -9.56 -29.18 -25.71
C ASP A 45 -8.92 -28.73 -24.38
N SER A 46 -9.42 -29.31 -23.28
CA SER A 46 -8.89 -29.18 -21.91
C SER A 46 -7.53 -29.86 -21.70
N SER A 47 -7.05 -30.60 -22.70
CA SER A 47 -5.71 -31.19 -22.69
C SER A 47 -4.62 -30.12 -22.52
N ASN A 48 -3.66 -30.37 -21.62
CA ASN A 48 -2.49 -29.50 -21.38
C ASN A 48 -1.45 -29.54 -22.52
N LEU A 49 -1.87 -29.82 -23.76
CA LEU A 49 -0.98 -29.83 -24.91
C LEU A 49 -0.60 -28.40 -25.31
N ASP A 50 0.68 -28.18 -25.64
CA ASP A 50 1.12 -26.89 -26.16
C ASP A 50 0.55 -26.64 -27.57
N LEU A 51 0.41 -25.36 -27.94
CA LEU A 51 -0.14 -24.91 -29.22
C LEU A 51 0.68 -25.46 -30.39
N ALA A 52 1.99 -25.59 -30.20
CA ALA A 52 2.88 -26.18 -31.20
C ALA A 52 2.51 -27.64 -31.51
N THR A 53 2.15 -28.43 -30.51
CA THR A 53 1.73 -29.82 -30.66
C THR A 53 0.37 -29.91 -31.35
N LEU A 54 -0.60 -29.07 -30.97
CA LEU A 54 -1.90 -29.01 -31.65
C LEU A 54 -1.76 -28.67 -33.14
N VAL A 55 -0.93 -27.68 -33.46
CA VAL A 55 -0.64 -27.30 -34.86
C VAL A 55 0.05 -28.45 -35.60
N LYS A 56 1.02 -29.15 -34.99
CA LYS A 56 1.68 -30.31 -35.61
C LYS A 56 0.70 -31.46 -35.88
N HIS A 57 -0.17 -31.78 -34.93
CA HIS A 57 -1.18 -32.83 -35.08
C HIS A 57 -2.12 -32.51 -36.24
N THR A 58 -2.56 -31.26 -36.35
CA THR A 58 -3.45 -30.80 -37.42
C THR A 58 -2.78 -30.79 -38.79
N ILE A 59 -1.48 -30.46 -38.86
CA ILE A 59 -0.69 -30.53 -40.11
C ILE A 59 -0.47 -31.99 -40.55
N GLY A 60 -0.31 -32.92 -39.61
CA GLY A 60 0.01 -34.31 -39.88
C GLY A 60 1.44 -34.52 -40.39
N SER A 61 1.70 -35.66 -41.02
CA SER A 61 3.04 -36.12 -41.46
C SER A 61 3.56 -35.48 -42.76
N GLN A 62 2.97 -34.38 -43.22
CA GLN A 62 3.35 -33.77 -44.50
C GLN A 62 4.70 -33.03 -44.43
N LYS A 63 5.48 -33.08 -45.53
CA LYS A 63 6.74 -32.34 -45.65
C LYS A 63 6.47 -30.83 -45.70
N ILE A 64 7.00 -30.10 -44.72
CA ILE A 64 6.83 -28.64 -44.59
C ILE A 64 7.99 -27.92 -45.29
N ARG A 65 7.68 -26.99 -46.21
CA ARG A 65 8.70 -26.11 -46.81
C ARG A 65 9.20 -25.08 -45.78
N SER A 66 10.46 -24.68 -45.87
CA SER A 66 11.11 -23.77 -44.89
C SER A 66 10.43 -22.40 -44.75
N ASN A 67 9.72 -21.92 -45.78
CA ASN A 67 8.99 -20.65 -45.77
C ASN A 67 7.46 -20.83 -45.63
N ALA A 68 6.99 -22.01 -45.22
CA ALA A 68 5.57 -22.26 -45.00
C ALA A 68 5.01 -21.35 -43.90
N VAL A 69 3.74 -21.00 -44.04
CA VAL A 69 2.97 -20.44 -42.93
C VAL A 69 2.39 -21.64 -42.19
N LEU A 70 2.84 -21.84 -40.96
CA LEU A 70 2.47 -22.98 -40.12
C LEU A 70 1.07 -22.78 -39.53
N ALA A 71 0.80 -21.56 -39.07
CA ALA A 71 -0.47 -21.14 -38.50
C ALA A 71 -0.75 -19.67 -38.80
N VAL A 72 -2.00 -19.27 -38.64
CA VAL A 72 -2.47 -17.89 -38.70
C VAL A 72 -3.10 -17.55 -37.36
N GLU A 73 -2.62 -16.50 -36.71
CA GLU A 73 -3.28 -15.90 -35.56
C GLU A 73 -4.29 -14.88 -36.07
N MET A 74 -5.54 -15.04 -35.68
CA MET A 74 -6.64 -14.16 -36.02
C MET A 74 -7.10 -13.44 -34.75
N LEU A 75 -6.96 -12.12 -34.75
CA LEU A 75 -7.49 -11.22 -33.74
C LEU A 75 -8.92 -10.85 -34.11
N LEU A 76 -9.87 -11.16 -33.23
CA LEU A 76 -11.28 -10.76 -33.33
C LEU A 76 -11.65 -9.85 -32.17
N SER A 77 -12.28 -8.72 -32.46
CA SER A 77 -12.82 -7.81 -31.45
C SER A 77 -13.89 -6.90 -32.08
N ALA A 78 -14.41 -5.97 -31.30
CA ALA A 78 -15.29 -4.91 -31.74
C ALA A 78 -14.86 -3.57 -31.11
N SER A 79 -15.41 -2.46 -31.58
CA SER A 79 -15.23 -1.17 -30.90
C SER A 79 -15.64 -1.27 -29.43
N ALA A 80 -14.91 -0.59 -28.54
CA ALA A 80 -15.22 -0.54 -27.11
C ALA A 80 -16.67 -0.12 -26.82
N SER A 81 -17.23 0.78 -27.63
CA SER A 81 -18.64 1.21 -27.56
C SER A 81 -19.67 0.09 -27.76
N TYR A 82 -19.28 -1.07 -28.30
CA TYR A 82 -20.12 -2.26 -28.26
C TYR A 82 -20.11 -2.89 -26.86
N PHE A 83 -18.94 -3.17 -26.31
CA PHE A 83 -18.82 -3.86 -25.01
C PHE A 83 -19.29 -3.00 -23.84
N ARG A 84 -19.17 -1.68 -23.94
CA ARG A 84 -19.52 -0.71 -22.90
C ARG A 84 -20.17 0.53 -23.54
N PRO A 85 -21.45 0.46 -23.96
CA PRO A 85 -22.12 1.54 -24.68
C PRO A 85 -22.30 2.82 -23.87
N ASN A 86 -22.53 2.69 -22.56
CA ASN A 86 -22.76 3.83 -21.66
C ASN A 86 -21.46 4.50 -21.22
N THR A 87 -20.37 3.74 -21.15
CA THR A 87 -19.06 4.23 -20.71
C THR A 87 -17.93 3.80 -21.66
N PRO A 88 -17.95 4.16 -22.97
CA PRO A 88 -16.97 3.65 -23.94
C PRO A 88 -15.50 3.89 -23.57
N GLN A 89 -15.24 4.93 -22.78
CA GLN A 89 -13.90 5.32 -22.36
C GLN A 89 -13.38 4.56 -21.14
N GLU A 90 -14.22 3.80 -20.42
CA GLU A 90 -13.81 3.03 -19.24
C GLU A 90 -13.07 1.75 -19.64
N ALA A 91 -11.76 1.85 -19.82
CA ALA A 91 -10.89 0.72 -20.14
C ALA A 91 -11.03 -0.43 -19.12
N GLY A 92 -11.06 -1.67 -19.60
CA GLY A 92 -11.13 -2.88 -18.78
C GLY A 92 -12.53 -3.25 -18.26
N THR A 93 -13.56 -2.43 -18.50
CA THR A 93 -14.96 -2.77 -18.19
C THR A 93 -15.72 -3.22 -19.42
N TYR A 94 -16.77 -4.02 -19.20
CA TYR A 94 -17.64 -4.55 -20.26
C TYR A 94 -18.98 -5.03 -19.67
N GLU A 95 -20.04 -4.94 -20.46
CA GLU A 95 -21.35 -5.52 -20.18
C GLU A 95 -21.32 -7.01 -20.51
N LYS A 96 -21.48 -7.86 -19.49
CA LYS A 96 -21.37 -9.33 -19.62
C LYS A 96 -22.22 -9.91 -20.75
N GLN A 97 -23.49 -9.53 -20.84
CA GLN A 97 -24.40 -10.06 -21.87
C GLN A 97 -23.91 -9.74 -23.30
N ARG A 98 -23.34 -8.55 -23.53
CA ARG A 98 -22.82 -8.16 -24.84
C ARG A 98 -21.55 -8.91 -25.18
N LEU A 99 -20.68 -9.10 -24.19
CA LEU A 99 -19.49 -9.94 -24.32
C LEU A 99 -19.88 -11.36 -24.71
N ASP A 100 -20.80 -11.98 -23.96
CA ASP A 100 -21.26 -13.35 -24.20
C ASP A 100 -21.82 -13.51 -25.63
N ASN A 101 -22.69 -12.58 -26.07
CA ASN A 101 -23.23 -12.59 -27.43
C ASN A 101 -22.15 -12.46 -28.51
N PHE A 102 -21.11 -11.65 -28.27
CA PHE A 102 -20.01 -11.48 -29.23
C PHE A 102 -19.12 -12.72 -29.29
N VAL A 103 -18.86 -13.35 -28.14
CA VAL A 103 -18.10 -14.60 -28.05
C VAL A 103 -18.83 -15.69 -28.80
N GLU A 104 -20.14 -15.86 -28.56
CA GLU A 104 -20.97 -16.83 -29.26
C GLU A 104 -20.95 -16.63 -30.78
N ALA A 105 -21.19 -15.40 -31.26
CA ALA A 105 -21.13 -15.07 -32.69
C ALA A 105 -19.76 -15.38 -33.30
N SER A 106 -18.68 -15.08 -32.58
CA SER A 106 -17.30 -15.31 -33.03
C SER A 106 -16.97 -16.79 -33.10
N VAL A 107 -17.35 -17.58 -32.09
CA VAL A 107 -17.15 -19.04 -32.05
C VAL A 107 -17.93 -19.71 -33.18
N ASN A 108 -19.22 -19.39 -33.33
CA ASN A 108 -20.07 -19.93 -34.40
C ASN A 108 -19.49 -19.63 -35.80
N TRP A 109 -18.95 -18.43 -36.00
CA TRP A 109 -18.33 -18.05 -37.26
C TRP A 109 -17.01 -18.78 -37.52
N LEU A 110 -16.16 -18.93 -36.50
CA LEU A 110 -14.91 -19.70 -36.58
C LEU A 110 -15.18 -21.18 -36.91
N ASP A 111 -16.13 -21.78 -36.22
CA ASP A 111 -16.53 -23.18 -36.43
C ASP A 111 -17.12 -23.41 -37.82
N SER A 112 -17.99 -22.50 -38.28
CA SER A 112 -18.61 -22.61 -39.60
C SER A 112 -17.61 -22.40 -40.75
N SER A 113 -16.60 -21.55 -40.53
CA SER A 113 -15.66 -21.14 -41.58
C SER A 113 -14.43 -22.05 -41.68
N TRP A 114 -13.94 -22.55 -40.55
CA TRP A 114 -12.66 -23.28 -40.49
C TRP A 114 -12.69 -24.55 -39.64
N LYS A 115 -13.73 -24.80 -38.84
CA LYS A 115 -13.97 -26.04 -38.09
C LYS A 115 -12.68 -26.65 -37.51
N GLU A 116 -12.26 -27.81 -38.03
CA GLU A 116 -11.09 -28.60 -37.59
C GLU A 116 -9.73 -27.91 -37.83
N GLN A 117 -9.70 -26.81 -38.59
CA GLN A 117 -8.49 -26.00 -38.78
C GLN A 117 -8.28 -25.00 -37.63
N VAL A 118 -9.30 -24.69 -36.82
CA VAL A 118 -9.17 -23.83 -35.64
C VAL A 118 -8.70 -24.68 -34.46
N VAL A 119 -7.42 -24.55 -34.12
CA VAL A 119 -6.80 -25.43 -33.11
C VAL A 119 -6.98 -24.91 -31.69
N ARG A 120 -7.13 -23.59 -31.53
CA ARG A 120 -7.31 -22.93 -30.23
C ARG A 120 -7.88 -21.53 -30.43
N ALA A 121 -8.77 -21.10 -29.55
CA ALA A 121 -9.15 -19.70 -29.43
C ALA A 121 -9.27 -19.28 -27.95
N GLU A 122 -8.69 -18.13 -27.62
CA GLU A 122 -8.62 -17.61 -26.25
C GLU A 122 -9.17 -16.18 -26.21
N LEU A 123 -10.10 -15.94 -25.29
CA LEU A 123 -10.71 -14.66 -24.99
C LEU A 123 -9.89 -13.94 -23.91
N HIS A 124 -9.34 -12.80 -24.26
CA HIS A 124 -8.61 -11.93 -23.35
C HIS A 124 -9.52 -10.88 -22.73
N LEU A 125 -9.53 -10.82 -21.41
CA LEU A 125 -10.33 -9.88 -20.60
C LEU A 125 -9.46 -9.01 -19.69
N ASP A 126 -8.17 -9.29 -19.65
CA ASP A 126 -7.16 -8.64 -18.83
C ASP A 126 -6.56 -7.38 -19.50
N GLU A 127 -6.95 -7.05 -20.73
CA GLU A 127 -6.52 -5.84 -21.44
C GLU A 127 -7.65 -4.79 -21.55
N ILE A 128 -7.43 -3.71 -22.31
CA ILE A 128 -8.33 -2.54 -22.41
C ILE A 128 -9.72 -2.90 -22.97
N THR A 129 -9.77 -3.75 -24.00
CA THR A 129 -11.00 -4.13 -24.70
C THR A 129 -11.00 -5.64 -24.94
N PRO A 130 -12.11 -6.33 -24.64
CA PRO A 130 -12.21 -7.77 -24.90
C PRO A 130 -11.86 -8.13 -26.33
N HIS A 131 -11.00 -9.13 -26.50
CA HIS A 131 -10.59 -9.60 -27.82
C HIS A 131 -10.23 -11.09 -27.79
N ILE A 132 -10.37 -11.74 -28.94
CA ILE A 132 -10.12 -13.17 -29.12
C ILE A 132 -8.89 -13.35 -29.99
N HIS A 133 -7.98 -14.22 -29.55
CA HIS A 133 -6.89 -14.75 -30.36
C HIS A 133 -7.26 -16.17 -30.80
N ALA A 134 -7.53 -16.36 -32.09
CA ALA A 134 -7.81 -17.66 -32.68
C ALA A 134 -6.64 -18.13 -33.56
N TYR A 135 -6.19 -19.37 -33.36
CA TYR A 135 -5.10 -19.97 -34.11
C TYR A 135 -5.64 -20.97 -35.14
N ILE A 136 -5.34 -20.71 -36.41
CA ILE A 136 -5.86 -21.47 -37.55
C ILE A 136 -4.71 -22.09 -38.34
N VAL A 137 -4.78 -23.39 -38.62
CA VAL A 137 -3.83 -24.09 -39.50
C VAL A 137 -4.32 -24.00 -40.95
N PRO A 138 -3.62 -23.30 -41.85
CA PRO A 138 -4.18 -22.96 -43.15
C PRO A 138 -4.05 -24.12 -44.16
N LEU A 139 -4.99 -25.05 -44.14
CA LEU A 139 -5.06 -26.20 -45.04
C LEU A 139 -5.98 -25.91 -46.23
N ASP A 140 -5.52 -26.15 -47.46
CA ASP A 140 -6.39 -26.13 -48.63
C ASP A 140 -7.29 -27.37 -48.73
N GLU A 141 -8.15 -27.40 -49.75
CA GLU A 141 -9.07 -28.52 -50.03
C GLU A 141 -8.37 -29.87 -50.20
N ARG A 142 -7.05 -29.88 -50.44
CA ARG A 142 -6.23 -31.10 -50.57
C ARG A 142 -5.55 -31.50 -49.25
N GLY A 143 -5.86 -30.80 -48.16
CA GLY A 143 -5.23 -31.00 -46.85
C GLY A 143 -3.77 -30.55 -46.79
N LYS A 144 -3.32 -29.68 -47.73
CA LYS A 144 -1.94 -29.19 -47.76
C LYS A 144 -1.84 -27.78 -47.20
N LEU A 145 -0.73 -27.49 -46.51
CA LEU A 145 -0.44 -26.15 -45.97
C LEU A 145 -0.35 -25.10 -47.08
N ASN A 146 -1.39 -24.25 -47.17
CA ASN A 146 -1.53 -23.27 -48.24
C ASN A 146 -2.26 -22.00 -47.80
N CYS A 147 -1.60 -21.20 -46.97
CA CYS A 147 -2.11 -19.89 -46.54
C CYS A 147 -2.45 -18.92 -47.70
N ARG A 148 -1.83 -19.08 -48.89
CA ARG A 148 -2.17 -18.23 -50.05
C ARG A 148 -3.53 -18.62 -50.64
N ALA A 149 -3.92 -19.89 -50.62
CA ALA A 149 -5.24 -20.31 -51.04
C ALA A 149 -6.34 -19.76 -50.13
N LEU A 150 -6.11 -19.64 -48.83
CA LEU A 150 -7.13 -19.13 -47.90
C LEU A 150 -7.11 -17.61 -47.78
N PHE A 151 -5.95 -17.02 -47.52
CA PHE A 151 -5.79 -15.62 -47.14
C PHE A 151 -4.91 -14.82 -48.13
N GLY A 152 -4.78 -15.29 -49.36
CA GLY A 152 -3.95 -14.67 -50.39
C GLY A 152 -4.65 -13.53 -51.11
N GLY A 153 -4.02 -12.36 -51.11
CA GLY A 153 -4.43 -11.22 -51.93
C GLY A 153 -5.52 -10.35 -51.30
N LYS A 154 -5.71 -9.16 -51.88
CA LYS A 154 -6.62 -8.13 -51.37
C LYS A 154 -8.09 -8.56 -51.38
N ILE A 155 -8.50 -9.35 -52.37
CA ILE A 155 -9.88 -9.79 -52.55
C ILE A 155 -10.30 -10.72 -51.40
N LYS A 156 -9.52 -11.77 -51.12
CA LYS A 156 -9.82 -12.73 -50.04
C LYS A 156 -9.79 -12.07 -48.67
N LEU A 157 -8.86 -11.14 -48.43
CA LEU A 157 -8.84 -10.37 -47.19
C LEU A 157 -10.05 -9.43 -47.06
N SER A 158 -10.55 -8.86 -48.16
CA SER A 158 -11.81 -8.10 -48.13
C SER A 158 -13.00 -9.01 -47.81
N GLN A 159 -13.07 -10.18 -48.45
CA GLN A 159 -14.12 -11.17 -48.20
C GLN A 159 -14.10 -11.68 -46.75
N LEU A 160 -12.91 -11.83 -46.16
CA LEU A 160 -12.77 -12.14 -44.74
C LEU A 160 -13.42 -11.08 -43.85
N GLN A 161 -13.18 -9.79 -44.13
CA GLN A 161 -13.83 -8.68 -43.41
C GLN A 161 -15.34 -8.65 -43.65
N ASP A 162 -15.78 -8.91 -44.89
CA ASP A 162 -17.20 -8.98 -45.25
C ASP A 162 -17.89 -10.10 -44.45
N SER A 163 -17.28 -11.29 -44.42
CA SER A 163 -17.78 -12.49 -43.73
C SER A 163 -17.91 -12.27 -42.23
N PHE A 164 -16.85 -11.80 -41.56
CA PHE A 164 -16.91 -11.53 -40.12
C PHE A 164 -17.91 -10.42 -39.79
N GLY A 165 -17.93 -9.34 -40.58
CA GLY A 165 -18.89 -8.25 -40.41
C GLY A 165 -20.35 -8.70 -40.52
N MET A 166 -20.67 -9.64 -41.41
CA MET A 166 -22.00 -10.25 -41.50
C MET A 166 -22.33 -11.10 -40.28
N ALA A 167 -21.37 -11.89 -39.79
CA ALA A 167 -21.57 -12.78 -38.64
C ALA A 167 -21.94 -12.01 -37.37
N VAL A 168 -21.42 -10.80 -37.19
CA VAL A 168 -21.70 -9.97 -36.00
C VAL A 168 -22.75 -8.86 -36.24
N ALA A 169 -23.31 -8.76 -37.45
CA ALA A 169 -24.19 -7.66 -37.85
C ALA A 169 -25.46 -7.57 -36.99
N TYR A 170 -26.05 -8.71 -36.62
CA TYR A 170 -27.27 -8.77 -35.81
C TYR A 170 -27.08 -8.25 -34.37
N LEU A 171 -25.82 -8.13 -33.92
CA LEU A 171 -25.45 -7.54 -32.63
C LEU A 171 -25.36 -6.00 -32.70
N GLY A 172 -25.64 -5.41 -33.87
CA GLY A 172 -25.47 -3.97 -34.12
C GLY A 172 -24.03 -3.55 -34.39
N ILE A 173 -23.14 -4.50 -34.69
CA ILE A 173 -21.75 -4.26 -35.04
C ILE A 173 -21.61 -4.19 -36.57
N SER A 174 -21.08 -3.09 -37.07
CA SER A 174 -20.90 -2.88 -38.52
C SER A 174 -19.53 -3.36 -38.99
N ARG A 175 -19.45 -3.82 -40.23
CA ARG A 175 -18.18 -4.05 -40.93
C ARG A 175 -17.29 -2.79 -40.91
N GLY A 176 -15.98 -2.97 -40.77
CA GLY A 176 -15.01 -1.88 -40.95
C GLY A 176 -15.08 -1.20 -42.33
N ILE A 177 -14.50 0.00 -42.46
CA ILE A 177 -14.61 0.83 -43.69
C ILE A 177 -13.93 0.13 -44.88
N LYS A 178 -14.69 -0.07 -45.97
CA LYS A 178 -14.17 -0.70 -47.20
C LYS A 178 -13.21 0.24 -47.92
N GLY A 179 -12.03 -0.27 -48.26
CA GLY A 179 -10.99 0.54 -48.91
C GLY A 179 -10.29 1.54 -47.98
N SER A 180 -10.39 1.35 -46.65
CA SER A 180 -9.67 2.18 -45.68
C SER A 180 -8.18 2.29 -46.01
N LYS A 181 -7.65 3.51 -45.91
CA LYS A 181 -6.22 3.83 -46.08
C LYS A 181 -5.43 3.75 -44.77
N ALA A 182 -6.08 3.36 -43.67
CA ALA A 182 -5.45 3.25 -42.36
C ALA A 182 -4.30 2.23 -42.39
N THR A 183 -3.14 2.62 -41.86
CA THR A 183 -1.98 1.74 -41.72
C THR A 183 -1.99 1.09 -40.35
N TYR A 184 -1.72 -0.22 -40.31
CA TYR A 184 -1.59 -0.93 -39.04
C TYR A 184 -0.38 -0.42 -38.25
N THR A 185 -0.62 0.04 -37.04
CA THR A 185 0.41 0.39 -36.06
C THR A 185 0.52 -0.73 -35.03
N THR A 186 1.74 -1.20 -34.77
CA THR A 186 1.99 -2.23 -33.75
C THR A 186 1.73 -1.67 -32.34
N LEU A 187 1.10 -2.45 -31.45
CA LEU A 187 0.85 -2.06 -30.05
C LEU A 187 2.09 -1.51 -29.34
N LYS A 188 3.28 -2.09 -29.56
CA LYS A 188 4.54 -1.60 -28.96
C LYS A 188 4.94 -0.19 -29.41
N LYS A 189 4.66 0.20 -30.66
CA LYS A 189 4.89 1.57 -31.15
C LYS A 189 3.85 2.55 -30.62
N TYR A 190 2.62 2.09 -30.45
CA TYR A 190 1.53 2.86 -29.86
C TYR A 190 1.81 3.14 -28.38
N TYR A 191 2.12 2.12 -27.58
CA TYR A 191 2.48 2.25 -26.16
C TYR A 191 3.84 2.92 -25.91
N ALA A 192 4.85 2.74 -26.77
CA ALA A 192 6.13 3.46 -26.63
C ALA A 192 5.99 4.97 -26.87
N ALA A 193 5.17 5.38 -27.84
CA ALA A 193 4.86 6.80 -28.07
C ALA A 193 4.06 7.42 -26.91
N VAL A 194 3.23 6.61 -26.24
CA VAL A 194 2.36 7.03 -25.13
C VAL A 194 3.08 7.05 -23.78
N ASN A 195 4.02 6.13 -23.55
CA ASN A 195 4.80 6.06 -22.31
C ASN A 195 6.03 6.99 -22.33
N GLN A 196 6.49 7.45 -23.51
CA GLN A 196 7.58 8.44 -23.60
C GLN A 196 7.15 9.85 -23.18
N ASP A 197 5.89 10.21 -23.42
CA ASP A 197 5.36 11.52 -23.04
C ASP A 197 4.48 11.40 -21.79
N SER A 198 5.11 11.40 -20.62
CA SER A 198 4.46 11.81 -19.36
C SER A 198 4.12 13.33 -19.35
N GLN A 199 3.85 13.90 -20.52
CA GLN A 199 3.53 15.31 -20.70
C GLN A 199 2.02 15.44 -20.83
N LEU A 200 1.47 16.42 -20.11
CA LEU A 200 0.10 16.89 -20.23
C LEU A 200 -0.35 16.85 -21.70
N ILE A 201 -1.33 16.00 -22.02
CA ILE A 201 -1.90 15.93 -23.37
C ILE A 201 -2.39 17.34 -23.72
N ASN A 202 -1.70 17.97 -24.66
CA ASN A 202 -2.09 19.30 -25.12
C ASN A 202 -3.27 19.12 -26.09
N LEU A 203 -4.48 19.16 -25.53
CA LEU A 203 -5.75 18.99 -26.26
C LEU A 203 -5.85 19.96 -27.45
N GLU A 204 -5.28 21.17 -27.34
CA GLU A 204 -5.31 22.18 -28.41
C GLU A 204 -4.51 21.75 -29.66
N ARG A 205 -3.49 20.90 -29.52
CA ARG A 205 -2.72 20.38 -30.65
C ARG A 205 -3.37 19.17 -31.34
N LEU A 206 -4.26 18.47 -30.64
CA LEU A 206 -4.89 17.23 -31.13
C LEU A 206 -6.24 17.47 -31.81
N ILE A 207 -6.88 18.61 -31.55
CA ILE A 207 -8.12 19.00 -32.23
C ILE A 207 -7.75 19.39 -33.67
N PRO A 208 -8.19 18.64 -34.69
CA PRO A 208 -7.92 19.00 -36.08
C PRO A 208 -8.62 20.31 -36.43
N LEU A 209 -8.06 21.09 -37.34
CA LEU A 209 -8.79 22.23 -37.93
C LEU A 209 -9.95 21.73 -38.81
N ALA A 210 -11.05 22.49 -38.83
CA ALA A 210 -12.20 22.21 -39.69
C ALA A 210 -11.80 22.30 -41.17
N GLN A 211 -12.25 21.34 -41.98
CA GLN A 211 -11.98 21.35 -43.42
C GLN A 211 -13.00 22.23 -44.16
N VAL A 212 -12.60 22.79 -45.29
CA VAL A 212 -13.47 23.62 -46.14
C VAL A 212 -14.60 22.74 -46.70
N HIS A 213 -15.87 23.13 -46.46
CA HIS A 213 -17.09 22.38 -46.78
C HIS A 213 -17.38 21.14 -45.90
N GLU A 214 -16.73 21.00 -44.74
CA GLU A 214 -17.06 19.95 -43.77
C GLU A 214 -18.30 20.34 -42.95
N THR A 215 -19.29 19.45 -42.87
CA THR A 215 -20.47 19.62 -41.99
C THR A 215 -20.07 19.50 -40.51
N GLY A 216 -20.77 20.20 -39.61
CA GLY A 216 -20.49 20.17 -38.16
C GLY A 216 -20.47 18.75 -37.56
N ASP A 217 -21.35 17.85 -38.02
CA ASP A 217 -21.39 16.47 -37.55
C ASP A 217 -20.16 15.65 -38.00
N SER A 218 -19.70 15.84 -39.24
CA SER A 218 -18.47 15.21 -39.75
C SER A 218 -17.24 15.67 -38.97
N TYR A 219 -17.16 16.97 -38.67
CA TYR A 219 -16.08 17.54 -37.87
C TYR A 219 -16.08 16.94 -36.45
N ARG A 220 -17.25 16.91 -35.79
CA ARG A 220 -17.42 16.30 -34.47
C ARG A 220 -17.00 14.83 -34.47
N GLN A 221 -17.40 14.06 -35.47
CA GLN A 221 -17.06 12.63 -35.58
C GLN A 221 -15.54 12.43 -35.74
N ARG A 222 -14.88 13.27 -36.55
CA ARG A 222 -13.43 13.24 -36.76
C ARG A 222 -12.64 13.58 -35.50
N VAL A 223 -13.10 14.57 -34.74
CA VAL A 223 -12.54 14.93 -33.42
C VAL A 223 -12.66 13.75 -32.44
N ILE A 224 -13.83 13.11 -32.37
CA ILE A 224 -14.06 11.93 -31.52
C ILE A 224 -13.12 10.78 -31.89
N GLU A 225 -12.95 10.49 -33.19
CA GLU A 225 -12.06 9.42 -33.65
C GLU A 225 -10.59 9.66 -33.29
N ILE A 226 -10.13 10.92 -33.29
CA ILE A 226 -8.76 11.27 -32.91
C ILE A 226 -8.55 11.17 -31.40
N LEU A 227 -9.53 11.60 -30.61
CA LEU A 227 -9.39 11.70 -29.16
C LEU A 227 -9.72 10.39 -28.43
N ASN A 228 -10.62 9.55 -28.94
CA ASN A 228 -11.04 8.31 -28.28
C ASN A 228 -9.87 7.41 -27.85
N PRO A 229 -8.88 7.11 -28.72
CA PRO A 229 -7.75 6.27 -28.32
C PRO A 229 -6.93 6.87 -27.17
N GLN A 230 -6.80 8.21 -27.13
CA GLN A 230 -6.10 8.92 -26.05
C GLN A 230 -6.87 8.83 -24.73
N PHE A 231 -8.19 8.97 -24.76
CA PHE A 231 -9.02 8.84 -23.55
C PHE A 231 -8.97 7.43 -22.97
N GLU A 232 -9.01 6.39 -23.80
CA GLU A 232 -8.90 5.00 -23.32
C GLU A 232 -7.58 4.74 -22.60
N ILE A 233 -6.47 5.31 -23.10
CA ILE A 233 -5.15 5.24 -22.46
C ILE A 233 -5.17 5.95 -21.10
N ILE A 234 -5.63 7.19 -21.05
CA ILE A 234 -5.62 7.99 -19.82
C ILE A 234 -6.41 7.25 -18.74
N ASN A 235 -7.59 6.73 -19.10
CA ASN A 235 -8.44 6.02 -18.15
C ASN A 235 -7.79 4.71 -17.67
N TYR A 236 -7.09 3.99 -18.55
CA TYR A 236 -6.29 2.83 -18.13
C TYR A 236 -5.19 3.23 -17.12
N GLN A 237 -4.42 4.28 -17.41
CA GLN A 237 -3.38 4.77 -16.50
C GLN A 237 -3.94 5.22 -15.15
N LEU A 238 -5.10 5.89 -15.15
CA LEU A 238 -5.79 6.30 -13.93
C LEU A 238 -6.27 5.09 -13.12
N ASN A 239 -6.84 4.08 -13.77
CA ASN A 239 -7.29 2.85 -13.12
C ASN A 239 -6.12 2.06 -12.51
N GLU A 240 -5.02 1.88 -13.25
CA GLU A 240 -3.81 1.22 -12.75
C GLU A 240 -3.21 1.96 -11.56
N ARG A 241 -3.10 3.29 -11.63
CA ARG A 241 -2.63 4.11 -10.52
C ARG A 241 -3.53 3.97 -9.29
N THR A 242 -4.84 3.95 -9.50
CA THR A 242 -5.83 3.78 -8.41
C THR A 242 -5.67 2.43 -7.74
N ARG A 243 -5.45 1.35 -8.52
CA ARG A 243 -5.19 0.01 -8.01
C ARG A 243 -3.90 -0.07 -7.19
N LEU A 244 -2.80 0.49 -7.71
CA LEU A 244 -1.52 0.53 -7.00
C LEU A 244 -1.63 1.28 -5.67
N LEU A 245 -2.37 2.39 -5.63
CA LEU A 245 -2.61 3.13 -4.39
C LEU A 245 -3.40 2.29 -3.36
N LYS A 246 -4.37 1.49 -3.80
CA LYS A 246 -5.13 0.57 -2.93
C LYS A 246 -4.24 -0.53 -2.35
N GLN A 247 -3.43 -1.19 -3.19
CA GLN A 247 -2.48 -2.23 -2.74
C GLN A 247 -1.46 -1.67 -1.74
N LEU A 248 -0.93 -0.47 -1.99
CA LEU A 248 -0.01 0.20 -1.07
C LEU A 248 -0.67 0.48 0.29
N ALA A 249 -1.94 0.88 0.30
CA ALA A 249 -2.69 1.09 1.54
C ALA A 249 -2.88 -0.22 2.34
N GLU A 250 -3.19 -1.34 1.67
CA GLU A 250 -3.33 -2.66 2.29
C GLU A 250 -2.00 -3.18 2.85
N LEU A 251 -0.91 -3.06 2.09
CA LEU A 251 0.44 -3.41 2.56
C LEU A 251 0.84 -2.61 3.79
N LYS A 252 0.54 -1.31 3.82
CA LYS A 252 0.83 -0.44 4.97
C LYS A 252 0.06 -0.85 6.22
N GLN A 253 -1.21 -1.25 6.07
CA GLN A 253 -2.01 -1.77 7.19
C GLN A 253 -1.45 -3.10 7.71
N THR A 254 -1.09 -4.01 6.80
CA THR A 254 -0.50 -5.31 7.14
C THR A 254 0.82 -5.15 7.89
N ALA A 255 1.70 -4.26 7.43
CA ALA A 255 2.95 -3.94 8.10
C ALA A 255 2.73 -3.38 9.51
N LYS A 256 1.75 -2.47 9.68
CA LYS A 256 1.38 -1.93 11.00
C LYS A 256 0.86 -3.03 11.94
N HIS A 257 0.01 -3.93 11.45
CA HIS A 257 -0.49 -5.05 12.23
C HIS A 257 0.63 -6.01 12.65
N SER A 258 1.51 -6.36 11.71
CA SER A 258 2.67 -7.22 11.96
C SER A 258 3.60 -6.64 13.03
N GLU A 259 3.86 -5.34 13.00
CA GLU A 259 4.71 -4.68 14.01
C GLU A 259 4.05 -4.68 15.40
N LYS A 260 2.74 -4.47 15.46
CA LYS A 260 1.98 -4.55 16.72
C LYS A 260 2.03 -5.96 17.32
N LEU A 261 1.86 -6.98 16.49
CA LEU A 261 1.95 -8.37 16.91
C LEU A 261 3.37 -8.71 17.40
N ARG A 262 4.42 -8.26 16.70
CA ARG A 262 5.82 -8.41 17.13
C ARG A 262 6.04 -7.83 18.53
N GLN A 263 5.51 -6.64 18.79
CA GLN A 263 5.61 -5.99 20.10
C GLN A 263 4.90 -6.79 21.20
N GLN A 264 3.69 -7.30 20.94
CA GLN A 264 2.96 -8.16 21.88
C GLN A 264 3.74 -9.44 22.22
N LEU A 265 4.21 -10.18 21.21
CA LEU A 265 5.01 -11.39 21.42
C LEU A 265 6.30 -11.08 22.21
N SER A 266 6.94 -9.95 21.94
CA SER A 266 8.15 -9.56 22.68
C SER A 266 7.88 -9.30 24.17
N ALA A 267 6.71 -8.72 24.49
CA ALA A 267 6.28 -8.48 25.86
C ALA A 267 5.96 -9.80 26.58
N GLU A 268 5.23 -10.70 25.92
CA GLU A 268 4.94 -12.05 26.43
C GLU A 268 6.22 -12.85 26.68
N LEU A 269 7.17 -12.85 25.74
CA LEU A 269 8.46 -13.50 25.91
C LEU A 269 9.26 -12.93 27.09
N ARG A 270 9.12 -11.62 27.37
CA ARG A 270 9.76 -11.00 28.53
C ARG A 270 9.16 -11.53 29.84
N ILE A 271 7.82 -11.63 29.91
CA ILE A 271 7.09 -12.20 31.05
C ILE A 271 7.48 -13.66 31.23
N LEU A 272 7.48 -14.45 30.16
CA LEU A 272 7.84 -15.87 30.18
C LEU A 272 9.29 -16.08 30.65
N LYS A 273 10.24 -15.26 30.15
CA LYS A 273 11.65 -15.31 30.59
C LYS A 273 11.82 -14.96 32.07
N THR A 274 10.99 -14.07 32.63
CA THR A 274 10.97 -13.84 34.07
C THR A 274 10.35 -15.01 34.84
N SER A 275 9.34 -15.68 34.30
CA SER A 275 8.71 -16.87 34.89
C SER A 275 9.62 -18.11 34.89
N ILE A 276 10.46 -18.28 33.86
CA ILE A 276 11.36 -19.45 33.74
C ILE A 276 12.51 -19.45 34.78
N LYS A 277 12.78 -18.32 35.46
CA LYS A 277 13.91 -18.24 36.40
C LYS A 277 13.71 -18.92 37.76
N HIS A 278 12.49 -19.34 38.12
CA HIS A 278 12.26 -20.13 39.34
C HIS A 278 11.19 -21.19 39.08
N GLN A 279 11.56 -22.48 39.15
CA GLN A 279 10.61 -23.58 39.20
C GLN A 279 9.79 -23.43 40.49
N ASP A 280 8.46 -23.34 40.37
CA ASP A 280 7.57 -23.22 41.52
C ASP A 280 7.62 -24.47 42.40
N LEU A 281 7.30 -24.31 43.68
CA LEU A 281 7.22 -25.42 44.63
C LEU A 281 6.01 -26.30 44.27
N PRO A 282 6.20 -27.60 43.95
CA PRO A 282 5.09 -28.48 43.57
C PRO A 282 4.01 -28.53 44.65
N LEU A 283 2.76 -28.27 44.27
CA LEU A 283 1.63 -28.22 45.20
C LEU A 283 1.41 -29.57 45.90
N GLU A 284 1.82 -30.67 45.25
CA GLU A 284 1.77 -32.02 45.80
C GLU A 284 2.64 -32.16 47.05
N LEU A 285 3.84 -31.57 47.03
CA LEU A 285 4.77 -31.58 48.16
C LEU A 285 4.27 -30.70 49.30
N VAL A 286 3.69 -29.54 48.97
CA VAL A 286 3.09 -28.65 49.98
C VAL A 286 1.87 -29.29 50.64
N ALA A 287 0.99 -29.93 49.86
CA ALA A 287 -0.16 -30.65 50.37
C ALA A 287 0.23 -31.84 51.26
N TYR A 288 1.30 -32.55 50.90
CA TYR A 288 1.87 -33.62 51.70
C TYR A 288 2.34 -33.11 53.08
N GLU A 289 3.13 -32.04 53.13
CA GLU A 289 3.60 -31.44 54.39
C GLU A 289 2.47 -30.82 55.23
N LEU A 290 1.37 -30.42 54.59
CA LEU A 290 0.14 -29.96 55.26
C LEU A 290 -0.77 -31.11 55.71
N GLY A 291 -0.48 -32.36 55.35
CA GLY A 291 -1.27 -33.53 55.71
C GLY A 291 -2.65 -33.61 55.03
N VAL A 292 -2.80 -33.04 53.83
CA VAL A 292 -4.09 -32.99 53.10
C VAL A 292 -4.09 -33.94 51.90
N ASN A 293 -5.11 -34.79 51.79
CA ASN A 293 -5.27 -35.71 50.65
C ASN A 293 -5.73 -34.99 49.36
N GLN A 294 -5.19 -35.44 48.22
CA GLN A 294 -5.23 -34.76 46.92
C GLN A 294 -6.59 -34.78 46.16
N ASP A 295 -7.67 -35.31 46.74
CA ASP A 295 -8.91 -35.60 46.00
C ASP A 295 -9.80 -34.39 45.65
N ASN A 296 -9.27 -33.17 45.65
CA ASN A 296 -10.07 -31.98 45.45
C ASN A 296 -9.69 -31.22 44.17
N GLN A 297 -10.60 -31.23 43.18
CA GLN A 297 -10.60 -30.29 42.04
C GLN A 297 -10.49 -28.81 42.47
N SER A 298 -10.73 -28.52 43.76
CA SER A 298 -10.55 -27.22 44.45
C SER A 298 -9.09 -26.78 44.65
N LEU A 299 -8.11 -27.69 44.54
CA LEU A 299 -6.67 -27.39 44.73
C LEU A 299 -5.99 -26.81 43.48
N SER A 300 -6.48 -27.14 42.28
CA SER A 300 -5.86 -26.76 40.99
C SER A 300 -5.83 -25.25 40.70
N LYS A 301 -6.53 -24.44 41.50
CA LYS A 301 -6.62 -22.98 41.35
C LYS A 301 -5.86 -22.18 42.42
N LYS A 302 -5.10 -22.85 43.31
CA LYS A 302 -4.41 -22.20 44.44
C LYS A 302 -2.90 -22.27 44.26
N THR A 303 -2.19 -21.25 44.73
CA THR A 303 -0.73 -21.29 44.83
C THR A 303 -0.27 -21.93 46.14
N ALA A 304 1.00 -22.29 46.27
CA ALA A 304 1.56 -22.88 47.50
C ALA A 304 1.30 -21.99 48.73
N VAL A 305 1.44 -20.67 48.59
CA VAL A 305 1.14 -19.71 49.67
C VAL A 305 -0.36 -19.68 50.00
N ASP A 306 -1.23 -19.64 48.98
CA ASP A 306 -2.69 -19.64 49.21
C ASP A 306 -3.16 -20.93 49.88
N LEU A 307 -2.52 -22.06 49.53
CA LEU A 307 -2.82 -23.36 50.11
C LEU A 307 -2.47 -23.40 51.60
N VAL A 308 -1.27 -22.95 51.97
CA VAL A 308 -0.84 -22.87 53.38
C VAL A 308 -1.72 -21.93 54.18
N MET A 309 -2.00 -20.72 53.66
CA MET A 309 -2.89 -19.76 54.32
C MET A 309 -4.28 -20.35 54.59
N GLN A 310 -4.83 -21.10 53.62
CA GLN A 310 -6.16 -21.69 53.78
C GLN A 310 -6.16 -22.86 54.76
N VAL A 311 -5.21 -23.79 54.66
CA VAL A 311 -5.19 -25.01 55.47
C VAL A 311 -4.84 -24.68 56.92
N ASN A 312 -3.84 -23.84 57.13
CA ASN A 312 -3.40 -23.44 58.46
C ASN A 312 -4.21 -22.27 59.04
N GLN A 313 -5.16 -21.70 58.29
CA GLN A 313 -5.96 -20.54 58.70
C GLN A 313 -5.08 -19.37 59.19
N CYS A 314 -3.95 -19.14 58.51
CA CYS A 314 -2.91 -18.22 58.95
C CYS A 314 -2.76 -17.01 58.03
N LYS A 315 -2.06 -15.97 58.49
CA LYS A 315 -1.81 -14.78 57.69
C LYS A 315 -0.66 -15.05 56.71
N PHE A 316 -0.47 -14.10 55.78
CA PHE A 316 0.53 -14.19 54.72
C PHE A 316 1.96 -14.39 55.28
N ASP A 317 2.34 -13.62 56.29
CA ASP A 317 3.68 -13.72 56.90
C ASP A 317 3.91 -15.10 57.55
N ASP A 318 2.88 -15.64 58.23
CA ASP A 318 2.92 -16.96 58.86
C ASP A 318 3.07 -18.08 57.82
N ALA A 319 2.40 -17.95 56.67
CA ALA A 319 2.51 -18.90 55.57
C ALA A 319 3.91 -18.92 54.95
N LEU A 320 4.56 -17.76 54.82
CA LEU A 320 5.95 -17.67 54.33
C LEU A 320 6.95 -18.27 55.33
N ILE A 321 6.73 -18.03 56.63
CA ILE A 321 7.56 -18.63 57.69
C ILE A 321 7.43 -20.15 57.63
N TRP A 322 6.21 -20.67 57.48
CA TRP A 322 5.94 -22.11 57.37
C TRP A 322 6.61 -22.72 56.13
N LEU A 323 6.49 -22.08 54.96
CA LEU A 323 7.14 -22.54 53.73
C LEU A 323 8.66 -22.54 53.83
N ARG A 324 9.23 -21.49 54.46
CA ARG A 324 10.68 -21.40 54.70
C ARG A 324 11.16 -22.49 55.64
N ASP A 325 10.40 -22.79 56.70
CA ASP A 325 10.73 -23.82 57.69
C ASP A 325 10.79 -25.21 57.06
N ARG A 326 9.85 -25.54 56.15
CA ARG A 326 9.73 -26.86 55.53
C ARG A 326 10.59 -27.05 54.29
N PHE A 327 10.72 -26.03 53.45
CA PHE A 327 11.34 -26.14 52.13
C PHE A 327 12.57 -25.26 51.93
N GLY A 328 12.92 -24.41 52.91
CA GLY A 328 14.03 -23.47 52.81
C GLY A 328 13.68 -22.14 52.14
N ALA A 329 14.64 -21.22 52.14
CA ALA A 329 14.41 -19.84 51.70
C ALA A 329 14.19 -19.72 50.18
N GLU A 330 14.93 -20.48 49.38
CA GLU A 330 14.87 -20.40 47.92
C GLU A 330 13.51 -20.91 47.36
N PRO A 331 12.98 -22.06 47.79
CA PRO A 331 11.69 -22.52 47.29
C PRO A 331 10.49 -21.71 47.82
N MET A 332 10.60 -21.12 49.01
CA MET A 332 9.62 -20.15 49.54
C MET A 332 9.56 -18.89 48.65
N LEU A 333 10.71 -18.36 48.23
CA LEU A 333 10.76 -17.19 47.33
C LEU A 333 10.15 -17.50 45.95
N ALA A 334 10.35 -18.73 45.44
CA ALA A 334 9.71 -19.19 44.21
C ALA A 334 8.17 -19.23 44.34
N ALA A 335 7.67 -19.83 45.42
CA ALA A 335 6.23 -19.90 45.74
C ALA A 335 5.57 -18.51 45.85
N LEU A 336 6.25 -17.57 46.52
CA LEU A 336 5.79 -16.19 46.60
C LEU A 336 5.76 -15.50 45.24
N THR A 337 6.83 -15.66 44.45
CA THR A 337 6.93 -15.07 43.12
C THR A 337 5.79 -15.54 42.24
N ASN A 338 5.49 -16.84 42.23
CA ASN A 338 4.38 -17.38 41.43
C ASN A 338 3.01 -16.84 41.88
N GLN A 339 2.74 -16.72 43.18
CA GLN A 339 1.49 -16.13 43.68
C GLN A 339 1.30 -14.68 43.24
N VAL A 340 2.36 -13.86 43.35
CA VAL A 340 2.31 -12.46 42.94
C VAL A 340 2.11 -12.35 41.43
N THR A 341 2.82 -13.17 40.64
CA THR A 341 2.68 -13.21 39.18
C THR A 341 1.26 -13.62 38.77
N ASN A 342 0.67 -14.66 39.36
CA ASN A 342 -0.69 -15.11 39.05
C ASN A 342 -1.76 -14.07 39.41
N LYS A 343 -1.62 -13.40 40.55
CA LYS A 343 -2.51 -12.28 40.92
C LYS A 343 -2.39 -11.13 39.92
N ALA A 344 -1.17 -10.76 39.52
CA ALA A 344 -0.94 -9.71 38.52
C ALA A 344 -1.54 -10.08 37.16
N LEU A 345 -1.33 -11.30 36.66
CA LEU A 345 -1.89 -11.79 35.39
C LEU A 345 -3.43 -11.80 35.41
N ASN A 346 -4.05 -12.23 36.51
CA ASN A 346 -5.51 -12.19 36.65
C ASN A 346 -6.08 -10.76 36.62
N ILE A 347 -5.36 -9.78 37.18
CA ILE A 347 -5.75 -8.37 37.12
C ILE A 347 -5.62 -7.84 35.70
N VAL A 348 -4.50 -8.14 35.02
CA VAL A 348 -4.26 -7.72 33.63
C VAL A 348 -5.29 -8.34 32.68
N ASN A 349 -5.61 -9.62 32.81
CA ASN A 349 -6.59 -10.30 31.97
C ASN A 349 -8.02 -9.75 32.14
N LYS A 350 -8.36 -9.25 33.33
CA LYS A 350 -9.67 -8.64 33.61
C LYS A 350 -9.77 -7.17 33.20
N ASN A 351 -8.64 -6.50 32.98
CA ASN A 351 -8.59 -5.07 32.70
C ASN A 351 -7.80 -4.82 31.40
N PRO A 352 -8.48 -4.65 30.24
CA PRO A 352 -7.79 -4.39 28.98
C PRO A 352 -6.96 -3.10 29.04
N GLU A 353 -5.92 -3.01 28.21
CA GLU A 353 -5.08 -1.81 28.15
C GLU A 353 -5.91 -0.55 27.84
N TYR A 354 -5.82 0.45 28.72
CA TYR A 354 -6.41 1.76 28.47
C TYR A 354 -5.76 2.39 27.23
N SER A 355 -6.61 2.69 26.24
CA SER A 355 -6.26 3.54 25.10
C SER A 355 -6.42 5.01 25.49
N PHE A 356 -5.44 5.83 25.13
CA PHE A 356 -5.50 7.26 25.43
C PHE A 356 -6.62 7.93 24.63
N ILE A 357 -7.46 8.71 25.32
CA ILE A 357 -8.49 9.53 24.70
C ILE A 357 -7.99 10.99 24.72
N PRO A 358 -7.73 11.61 23.56
CA PRO A 358 -7.28 12.99 23.51
C PRO A 358 -8.40 13.97 23.92
N PRO A 359 -8.04 15.16 24.43
CA PRO A 359 -9.03 16.21 24.72
C PRO A 359 -9.82 16.61 23.46
N ALA A 360 -11.07 17.00 23.65
CA ALA A 360 -11.94 17.37 22.55
C ALA A 360 -11.44 18.66 21.85
N PRO A 361 -11.32 18.66 20.51
CA PRO A 361 -10.92 19.86 19.76
C PRO A 361 -12.04 20.90 19.73
N ASP A 362 -11.70 22.16 19.97
CA ASP A 362 -12.58 23.32 19.85
C ASP A 362 -12.15 24.20 18.66
N LYS A 363 -12.91 24.09 17.55
CA LYS A 363 -12.64 24.87 16.34
C LYS A 363 -12.84 26.36 16.52
N SER A 364 -13.70 26.80 17.44
CA SER A 364 -14.00 28.22 17.65
C SER A 364 -12.78 28.98 18.20
N ARG A 365 -11.94 28.30 18.98
CA ARG A 365 -10.73 28.83 19.61
C ARG A 365 -9.46 28.69 18.77
N TRP A 366 -9.51 28.00 17.63
CA TRP A 366 -8.31 27.77 16.80
C TRP A 366 -7.63 29.07 16.35
N LYS A 367 -8.42 30.09 16.00
CA LYS A 367 -7.87 31.38 15.55
C LYS A 367 -7.01 32.06 16.62
N GLU A 368 -7.32 31.87 17.90
CA GLU A 368 -6.54 32.40 19.02
C GLU A 368 -5.18 31.70 19.12
N VAL A 369 -5.16 30.37 19.03
CA VAL A 369 -3.94 29.56 19.00
C VAL A 369 -3.07 29.91 17.80
N GLU A 370 -3.66 29.99 16.61
CA GLU A 370 -2.93 30.36 15.39
C GLU A 370 -2.26 31.73 15.52
N LYS A 371 -3.01 32.74 15.95
CA LYS A 371 -2.49 34.10 16.17
C LYS A 371 -1.38 34.12 17.22
N TYR A 372 -1.56 33.40 18.33
CA TYR A 372 -0.58 33.32 19.39
C TYR A 372 0.76 32.74 18.91
N PHE A 373 0.75 31.63 18.17
CA PHE A 373 1.99 31.02 17.66
C PHE A 373 2.67 31.84 16.56
N MET A 374 1.90 32.55 15.74
CA MET A 374 2.46 33.48 14.77
C MET A 374 3.16 34.66 15.47
N GLN A 375 2.50 35.25 16.48
CA GLN A 375 3.00 36.45 17.15
C GLN A 375 4.15 36.17 18.12
N TYR A 376 4.04 35.11 18.93
CA TYR A 376 5.00 34.83 20.00
C TYR A 376 6.05 33.79 19.63
N TYR A 377 5.83 32.97 18.60
CA TYR A 377 6.79 31.93 18.21
C TYR A 377 7.23 32.03 16.74
N CYS A 378 6.72 33.01 15.98
CA CYS A 378 7.07 33.22 14.57
C CYS A 378 6.84 31.98 13.68
N ILE A 379 5.93 31.08 14.07
CA ILE A 379 5.59 29.89 13.28
C ILE A 379 4.67 30.29 12.12
N PRO A 380 4.99 29.94 10.86
CA PRO A 380 4.18 30.34 9.70
C PRO A 380 2.75 29.81 9.75
N GLN A 381 1.80 30.64 9.30
CA GLN A 381 0.38 30.31 9.30
C GLN A 381 0.07 29.02 8.53
N LYS A 382 0.63 28.85 7.33
CA LYS A 382 0.40 27.65 6.50
C LYS A 382 0.82 26.36 7.20
N LEU A 383 1.92 26.39 7.96
CA LEU A 383 2.36 25.25 8.76
C LEU A 383 1.35 24.94 9.88
N MET A 384 0.90 25.97 10.62
CA MET A 384 -0.11 25.81 11.66
C MET A 384 -1.42 25.22 11.12
N GLN A 385 -1.91 25.74 9.99
CA GLN A 385 -3.12 25.24 9.32
C GLN A 385 -2.96 23.78 8.89
N THR A 386 -1.80 23.42 8.33
CA THR A 386 -1.50 22.04 7.92
C THR A 386 -1.49 21.09 9.12
N LEU A 387 -0.94 21.52 10.27
CA LEU A 387 -0.94 20.72 11.49
C LEU A 387 -2.35 20.52 12.06
N ASN A 388 -3.19 21.55 12.04
CA ASN A 388 -4.59 21.46 12.47
C ASN A 388 -5.43 20.55 11.56
N GLN A 389 -5.31 20.71 10.24
CA GLN A 389 -5.98 19.84 9.27
C GLN A 389 -5.59 18.36 9.46
N ARG A 390 -4.34 18.10 9.86
CA ARG A 390 -3.83 16.75 10.17
C ARG A 390 -4.13 16.30 11.60
N GLY A 391 -4.81 17.12 12.41
CA GLY A 391 -5.15 16.84 13.81
C GLY A 391 -3.96 16.79 14.76
N LEU A 392 -2.80 17.33 14.38
CA LEU A 392 -1.56 17.24 15.18
C LEU A 392 -1.43 18.35 16.21
N LEU A 393 -2.08 19.48 15.91
CA LEU A 393 -2.13 20.66 16.75
C LEU A 393 -3.53 21.27 16.66
N TYR A 394 -4.21 21.41 17.78
CA TYR A 394 -5.54 22.03 17.84
C TYR A 394 -5.74 22.78 19.16
N ALA A 395 -6.82 23.56 19.27
CA ALA A 395 -7.22 24.20 20.51
C ALA A 395 -8.16 23.29 21.31
N ASP A 396 -7.97 23.15 22.62
CA ASP A 396 -8.97 22.52 23.48
C ASP A 396 -10.06 23.51 23.92
N THR A 397 -11.08 23.00 24.61
CA THR A 397 -12.19 23.80 25.15
C THR A 397 -11.76 24.83 26.19
N SER A 398 -10.56 24.68 26.76
CA SER A 398 -9.97 25.61 27.75
C SER A 398 -9.11 26.68 27.10
N GLY A 399 -8.94 26.65 25.77
CA GLY A 399 -8.09 27.58 25.01
C GLY A 399 -6.59 27.27 25.08
N ASN A 400 -6.21 26.04 25.42
CA ASN A 400 -4.82 25.58 25.32
C ASN A 400 -4.51 25.03 23.93
N ALA A 401 -3.25 25.11 23.53
CA ALA A 401 -2.75 24.44 22.35
C ALA A 401 -2.36 22.99 22.69
N ILE A 402 -2.99 22.03 22.02
CA ILE A 402 -2.80 20.60 22.22
C ILE A 402 -1.95 20.02 21.11
N PHE A 403 -0.82 19.40 21.46
CA PHE A 403 0.07 18.70 20.53
C PHE A 403 -0.04 17.19 20.75
N LEU A 404 -0.56 16.46 19.77
CA LEU A 404 -0.73 15.01 19.92
C LEU A 404 0.61 14.28 19.85
N THR A 405 0.80 13.33 20.77
CA THR A 405 1.91 12.37 20.73
C THR A 405 1.46 11.07 20.11
N ARG A 406 2.32 10.50 19.26
CA ARG A 406 2.02 9.29 18.51
C ARG A 406 3.21 8.37 18.47
N ASN A 407 2.94 7.07 18.38
CA ASN A 407 3.98 6.11 18.02
C ASN A 407 4.30 6.21 16.52
N LEU A 408 5.36 5.52 16.06
CA LEU A 408 5.75 5.53 14.65
C LEU A 408 4.66 4.94 13.72
N SER A 409 3.75 4.12 14.26
CA SER A 409 2.57 3.59 13.59
C SER A 409 1.38 4.58 13.57
N SER A 410 1.58 5.82 14.01
CA SER A 410 0.57 6.90 14.08
C SER A 410 -0.61 6.64 15.02
N GLU A 411 -0.51 5.70 15.95
CA GLU A 411 -1.48 5.56 17.04
C GLU A 411 -1.26 6.67 18.06
N ILE A 412 -2.35 7.28 18.55
CA ILE A 412 -2.29 8.38 19.53
C ILE A 412 -2.01 7.79 20.91
N THR A 413 -0.96 8.27 21.56
CA THR A 413 -0.49 7.76 22.85
C THR A 413 -0.56 8.78 23.97
N GLY A 414 -0.82 10.03 23.65
CA GLY A 414 -0.83 11.13 24.62
C GLY A 414 -0.99 12.50 23.96
N ALA A 415 -0.88 13.54 24.76
CA ALA A 415 -0.89 14.92 24.28
C ALA A 415 -0.11 15.87 25.22
N TYR A 416 0.68 16.76 24.63
CA TYR A 416 1.19 17.93 25.33
C TYR A 416 0.19 19.07 25.30
N LEU A 417 0.06 19.74 26.44
CA LEU A 417 -0.78 20.92 26.61
C LEU A 417 0.11 22.13 26.82
N HIS A 418 -0.07 23.14 25.98
CA HIS A 418 0.58 24.42 26.08
C HIS A 418 -0.45 25.51 26.35
N SER A 419 -0.33 26.15 27.51
CA SER A 419 -1.24 27.23 27.92
C SER A 419 -0.86 28.53 27.23
N LEU A 420 -1.83 29.17 26.57
CA LEU A 420 -1.66 30.49 25.94
C LEU A 420 -1.44 31.62 26.97
N LYS A 421 -1.67 31.36 28.26
CA LYS A 421 -1.46 32.34 29.35
C LYS A 421 0.03 32.51 29.72
N ILE A 422 0.89 31.60 29.26
CA ILE A 422 2.31 31.56 29.63
C ILE A 422 3.14 31.66 28.35
N THR A 423 4.01 32.67 28.25
CA THR A 423 4.89 32.86 27.08
C THR A 423 6.14 31.96 27.11
N ALA A 424 6.44 31.35 28.25
CA ALA A 424 7.51 30.38 28.38
C ALA A 424 7.20 29.10 27.56
N ASN A 425 8.23 28.52 26.95
CA ASN A 425 8.17 27.24 26.23
C ASN A 425 8.00 26.08 27.24
N ALA A 426 6.83 26.01 27.86
CA ALA A 426 6.48 25.06 28.91
C ALA A 426 5.26 24.24 28.50
N PHE A 427 5.28 22.96 28.86
CA PHE A 427 4.22 22.01 28.53
C PHE A 427 3.84 21.20 29.77
N SER A 428 2.55 21.00 29.97
CA SER A 428 2.05 19.91 30.81
C SER A 428 1.64 18.73 29.92
N LEU A 429 1.50 17.55 30.53
CA LEU A 429 0.89 16.41 29.84
C LEU A 429 -0.57 16.28 30.20
N TYR A 430 -1.37 15.90 29.21
CA TYR A 430 -2.76 15.56 29.44
C TYR A 430 -2.87 14.24 30.23
N PRO A 431 -3.77 14.14 31.24
CA PRO A 431 -3.98 12.91 32.00
C PRO A 431 -4.21 11.69 31.11
N GLY A 432 -3.58 10.56 31.45
CA GLY A 432 -3.65 9.32 30.66
C GLY A 432 -2.61 9.22 29.52
N SER A 433 -1.82 10.26 29.26
CA SER A 433 -0.75 10.22 28.26
C SER A 433 0.36 9.22 28.63
N LYS A 434 0.80 8.40 27.67
CA LYS A 434 1.91 7.44 27.81
C LYS A 434 3.18 7.97 27.13
N ARG A 435 4.05 8.66 27.88
CA ARG A 435 5.34 9.20 27.38
C ARG A 435 6.24 8.14 26.75
N SER A 436 6.22 6.92 27.29
CA SER A 436 7.04 5.82 26.80
C SER A 436 6.52 5.20 25.50
N ALA A 437 5.29 5.52 25.10
CA ALA A 437 4.63 4.88 23.96
C ALA A 437 4.66 5.74 22.68
N GLY A 438 4.92 7.05 22.77
CA GLY A 438 5.02 7.88 21.56
C GLY A 438 5.51 9.30 21.82
N TRP A 439 5.70 10.05 20.73
CA TRP A 439 6.36 11.34 20.72
C TRP A 439 5.54 12.35 19.91
N PHE A 440 5.74 13.64 20.17
CA PHE A 440 5.38 14.62 19.14
C PHE A 440 6.42 14.55 18.03
N HIS A 441 5.98 14.28 16.81
CA HIS A 441 6.86 14.25 15.66
C HIS A 441 6.15 14.69 14.37
N LEU A 442 6.90 15.28 13.45
CA LEU A 442 6.47 15.64 12.10
C LEU A 442 7.58 15.34 11.08
N SER A 443 7.21 15.14 9.83
CA SER A 443 8.17 14.97 8.74
C SER A 443 7.96 16.06 7.69
N MET A 444 9.06 16.66 7.23
CA MET A 444 9.08 17.73 6.25
C MET A 444 9.95 17.34 5.04
N GLY A 445 9.63 17.90 3.87
CA GLY A 445 10.32 17.61 2.60
C GLY A 445 9.90 16.28 1.96
N LYS A 446 9.85 16.25 0.62
CA LYS A 446 9.40 15.10 -0.20
C LYS A 446 8.03 14.53 0.22
N THR A 447 7.57 13.44 -0.41
CA THR A 447 6.27 12.81 -0.09
C THR A 447 6.41 11.74 0.99
N SER A 448 5.29 11.19 1.47
CA SER A 448 5.26 10.15 2.50
C SER A 448 6.00 8.86 2.13
N ASP A 449 6.25 8.65 0.84
CA ASP A 449 6.72 7.38 0.29
C ASP A 449 8.25 7.32 0.22
N ASN A 450 8.91 8.49 0.29
CA ASN A 450 10.37 8.54 0.40
C ASN A 450 10.82 8.12 1.81
N PRO A 451 11.93 7.39 1.99
CA PRO A 451 12.43 7.07 3.32
C PRO A 451 12.86 8.34 4.08
N ILE A 452 12.77 8.30 5.42
CA ILE A 452 13.36 9.34 6.27
C ILE A 452 14.88 9.25 6.15
N THR A 453 15.50 10.31 5.63
CA THR A 453 16.97 10.36 5.41
C THR A 453 17.69 11.18 6.48
N ALA A 454 16.94 11.97 7.25
CA ALA A 454 17.46 12.74 8.37
C ALA A 454 16.47 12.79 9.54
N ALA A 455 16.97 12.81 10.77
CA ALA A 455 16.16 12.97 11.99
C ALA A 455 16.77 14.05 12.90
N MET A 456 15.95 15.01 13.29
CA MET A 456 16.28 16.14 14.16
C MET A 456 15.59 15.92 15.51
N LEU A 457 16.36 15.64 16.55
CA LEU A 457 15.86 15.41 17.91
C LEU A 457 15.89 16.73 18.69
N THR A 458 14.74 17.23 19.13
CA THR A 458 14.60 18.56 19.77
C THR A 458 13.92 18.48 21.14
N ALA A 459 14.05 19.50 21.98
CA ALA A 459 13.59 19.43 23.38
C ALA A 459 12.07 19.57 23.59
N SER A 460 11.32 20.12 22.62
CA SER A 460 9.87 20.31 22.76
C SER A 460 9.18 20.41 21.40
N PRO A 461 7.83 20.29 21.33
CA PRO A 461 7.08 20.52 20.10
C PRO A 461 7.34 21.89 19.45
N ILE A 462 7.45 22.97 20.24
CA ILE A 462 7.77 24.31 19.72
C ILE A 462 9.17 24.36 19.12
N GLU A 463 10.15 23.69 19.74
CA GLU A 463 11.52 23.61 19.20
C GLU A 463 11.56 22.79 17.91
N SER A 464 10.80 21.68 17.82
CA SER A 464 10.63 20.89 16.59
C SER A 464 10.10 21.76 15.45
N LEU A 465 9.03 22.53 15.70
CA LEU A 465 8.44 23.42 14.69
C LEU A 465 9.40 24.55 14.30
N SER A 466 10.05 25.17 15.28
CA SER A 466 10.97 26.28 15.02
C SER A 466 12.17 25.84 14.17
N LEU A 467 12.76 24.69 14.49
CA LEU A 467 13.88 24.14 13.71
C LEU A 467 13.42 23.65 12.32
N ALA A 468 12.20 23.13 12.20
CA ALA A 468 11.63 22.80 10.90
C ALA A 468 11.55 24.02 9.98
N VAL A 469 11.07 25.16 10.51
CA VAL A 469 11.00 26.42 9.76
C VAL A 469 12.40 26.95 9.41
N LEU A 470 13.35 26.88 10.34
CA LEU A 470 14.73 27.31 10.11
C LEU A 470 15.48 26.47 9.06
N ASN A 471 15.11 25.19 8.91
CA ASN A 471 15.71 24.26 7.96
C ASN A 471 15.08 24.30 6.56
N ALA A 472 14.08 25.16 6.33
CA ALA A 472 13.50 25.34 5.01
C ALA A 472 14.45 26.09 4.06
N PRO A 473 14.50 25.74 2.76
CA PRO A 473 13.76 24.67 2.10
C PRO A 473 14.36 23.27 2.37
N HIS A 474 13.49 22.28 2.55
CA HIS A 474 13.91 20.90 2.84
C HIS A 474 14.30 20.15 1.55
N GLN A 475 15.60 19.87 1.38
CA GLN A 475 16.12 19.10 0.24
C GLN A 475 15.86 17.59 0.37
N HIS A 476 15.64 17.13 1.59
CA HIS A 476 15.51 15.72 1.96
C HIS A 476 14.33 15.51 2.89
N ARG A 477 13.86 14.25 3.02
CA ARG A 477 12.77 13.93 3.94
C ARG A 477 13.33 13.86 5.36
N THR A 478 12.97 14.84 6.17
CA THR A 478 13.52 15.05 7.51
C THR A 478 12.44 14.86 8.57
N LEU A 479 12.69 13.99 9.54
CA LEU A 479 11.88 13.81 10.75
C LEU A 479 12.30 14.82 11.81
N TYR A 480 11.35 15.51 12.43
CA TYR A 480 11.53 16.31 13.63
C TYR A 480 10.82 15.61 14.77
N LEU A 481 11.55 15.25 15.82
CA LEU A 481 11.05 14.45 16.92
C LEU A 481 11.35 15.15 18.25
N SER A 482 10.31 15.37 19.06
CA SER A 482 10.43 15.94 20.38
C SER A 482 10.89 14.87 21.37
N ILE A 483 12.05 15.09 21.98
CA ILE A 483 12.65 14.32 23.05
C ILE A 483 12.50 15.11 24.36
N ASP A 484 11.48 14.78 25.15
CA ASP A 484 11.24 15.42 26.45
C ASP A 484 12.44 15.30 27.38
N SER A 485 12.96 16.43 27.88
CA SER A 485 13.92 16.41 28.97
C SER A 485 13.21 16.22 30.32
N ILE A 486 13.72 15.31 31.15
CA ILE A 486 13.39 15.29 32.58
C ILE A 486 14.39 16.21 33.29
N HIS A 487 13.95 17.42 33.66
CA HIS A 487 14.68 18.25 34.60
C HIS A 487 14.31 17.83 36.03
N SER A 488 14.80 16.69 36.51
CA SER A 488 14.75 16.35 37.94
C SER A 488 16.15 16.36 38.52
N VAL A 489 16.33 17.21 39.54
CA VAL A 489 17.59 17.52 40.26
C VAL A 489 18.17 16.30 41.00
N THR A 490 17.53 15.13 40.97
CA THR A 490 17.93 13.97 41.75
C THR A 490 18.00 12.70 40.90
N ARG A 491 19.24 12.31 40.58
CA ARG A 491 19.69 10.99 40.11
C ARG A 491 19.16 10.52 38.74
N ALA A 492 20.07 10.60 37.76
CA ALA A 492 19.97 10.11 36.38
C ALA A 492 18.85 10.75 35.56
N GLU A 493 19.23 11.65 34.66
CA GLU A 493 18.36 12.21 33.62
C GLU A 493 17.91 11.08 32.69
N HIS A 494 16.73 10.52 32.96
CA HIS A 494 16.08 9.59 32.06
C HIS A 494 15.30 10.39 31.02
N TYR A 495 15.34 9.96 29.76
CA TYR A 495 14.42 10.46 28.74
C TYR A 495 13.19 9.58 28.67
N ALA A 496 12.11 10.12 28.10
CA ALA A 496 11.15 9.25 27.43
C ALA A 496 11.94 8.35 26.45
N PRO A 497 11.78 7.02 26.48
CA PRO A 497 12.49 6.14 25.57
C PRO A 497 12.32 6.64 24.14
N ILE A 498 13.41 6.72 23.39
CA ILE A 498 13.40 7.11 21.97
C ILE A 498 13.26 5.85 21.10
N PRO A 499 12.79 5.93 19.85
CA PRO A 499 12.65 4.76 18.99
C PRO A 499 14.01 4.37 18.41
N VAL A 500 14.89 3.79 19.24
CA VAL A 500 16.29 3.49 18.91
C VAL A 500 16.41 2.62 17.66
N GLU A 501 15.64 1.53 17.58
CA GLU A 501 15.66 0.59 16.42
C GLU A 501 15.37 1.32 15.09
N PHE A 502 14.41 2.24 15.09
CA PHE A 502 14.09 3.04 13.91
C PHE A 502 15.18 4.07 13.63
N LEU A 503 15.61 4.81 14.65
CA LEU A 503 16.58 5.91 14.50
C LEU A 503 17.95 5.40 14.03
N GLN A 504 18.41 4.22 14.46
CA GLN A 504 19.66 3.61 14.00
C GLN A 504 19.70 3.39 12.47
N ASN A 505 18.55 3.22 11.84
CA ASN A 505 18.43 3.06 10.39
C ASN A 505 18.33 4.40 9.62
N VAL A 506 18.24 5.54 10.32
CA VAL A 506 18.21 6.86 9.69
C VAL A 506 19.64 7.33 9.40
N PRO A 507 20.00 7.65 8.15
CA PRO A 507 21.38 7.99 7.78
C PRO A 507 21.97 9.17 8.55
N ASN A 508 21.18 10.24 8.75
CA ASN A 508 21.66 11.47 9.38
C ASN A 508 20.85 11.78 10.63
N ILE A 509 21.40 11.52 11.81
CA ILE A 509 20.76 11.84 13.08
C ILE A 509 21.44 13.07 13.67
N VAL A 510 20.64 14.07 14.03
CA VAL A 510 21.11 15.31 14.65
C VAL A 510 20.39 15.50 15.98
N ILE A 511 21.15 15.57 17.07
CA ILE A 511 20.62 15.96 18.37
C ILE A 511 20.71 17.48 18.48
N ALA A 512 19.55 18.12 18.29
CA ALA A 512 19.38 19.56 18.15
C ALA A 512 18.83 20.18 19.44
N THR A 513 19.58 20.14 20.54
CA THR A 513 19.14 20.63 21.86
C THR A 513 20.15 21.56 22.52
N HIS A 514 19.68 22.41 23.44
CA HIS A 514 20.51 23.41 24.13
C HIS A 514 21.57 22.77 25.06
N PRO A 515 22.77 23.38 25.24
CA PRO A 515 23.86 22.85 26.06
C PRO A 515 23.52 22.58 27.52
N LYS A 516 22.54 23.28 28.10
CA LYS A 516 22.05 23.01 29.47
C LYS A 516 21.44 21.60 29.65
N SER A 517 21.27 20.85 28.56
CA SER A 517 20.87 19.43 28.56
C SER A 517 22.07 18.49 28.35
N ALA A 518 23.27 18.83 28.84
CA ALA A 518 24.52 18.14 28.52
C ALA A 518 24.56 16.65 28.97
N ILE A 519 24.04 16.35 30.15
CA ILE A 519 23.99 14.98 30.68
C ILE A 519 23.03 14.15 29.81
N ALA A 520 21.89 14.73 29.51
CA ALA A 520 20.88 14.24 28.61
C ALA A 520 21.43 13.91 27.19
N LEU A 521 22.17 14.83 26.59
CA LEU A 521 22.88 14.61 25.31
C LEU A 521 23.79 13.37 25.34
N SER A 522 24.49 13.14 26.47
CA SER A 522 25.40 12.01 26.61
C SER A 522 24.67 10.66 26.62
N ALA A 523 23.47 10.60 27.21
CA ALA A 523 22.67 9.38 27.26
C ALA A 523 22.14 9.00 25.87
N ILE A 524 21.62 9.98 25.12
CA ILE A 524 21.13 9.75 23.75
C ILE A 524 22.27 9.36 22.82
N GLN A 525 23.44 9.99 22.96
CA GLN A 525 24.58 9.65 22.10
C GLN A 525 25.18 8.28 22.38
N LYS A 526 25.05 7.75 23.61
CA LYS A 526 25.36 6.34 23.90
C LYS A 526 24.43 5.37 23.15
N LEU A 527 23.15 5.73 23.02
CA LEU A 527 22.16 4.93 22.28
C LEU A 527 22.30 5.07 20.76
N LEU A 528 22.72 6.25 20.29
CA LEU A 528 22.85 6.63 18.88
C LEU A 528 24.27 7.20 18.62
N PRO A 529 25.30 6.34 18.56
CA PRO A 529 26.70 6.79 18.47
C PRO A 529 27.02 7.56 17.18
N HIS A 530 26.29 7.29 16.09
CA HIS A 530 26.45 7.97 14.81
C HIS A 530 25.75 9.34 14.74
N SER A 531 25.10 9.78 15.83
CA SER A 531 24.43 11.07 15.86
C SER A 531 25.41 12.24 15.97
N THR A 532 25.07 13.33 15.28
CA THR A 532 25.80 14.61 15.34
C THR A 532 25.11 15.58 16.29
N LYS A 533 25.85 16.52 16.86
CA LYS A 533 25.31 17.55 17.75
C LYS A 533 25.10 18.85 16.99
N LEU A 534 23.94 19.46 17.18
CA LEU A 534 23.66 20.81 16.70
C LEU A 534 23.07 21.62 17.87
N GLN A 535 23.66 22.77 18.18
CA GLN A 535 23.29 23.52 19.39
C GLN A 535 22.79 24.92 19.00
N PRO A 536 21.62 25.35 19.50
CA PRO A 536 21.20 26.73 19.34
C PRO A 536 21.99 27.63 20.31
N ARG A 537 22.14 28.91 19.95
CA ARG A 537 22.71 29.93 20.85
C ARG A 537 21.88 30.14 22.12
N THR A 538 20.55 30.05 22.00
CA THR A 538 19.60 30.20 23.10
C THR A 538 18.51 29.12 23.01
N THR A 539 17.59 29.25 22.06
CA THR A 539 16.66 28.19 21.66
C THR A 539 16.42 28.31 20.16
N TRP A 540 15.96 27.24 19.51
CA TRP A 540 15.62 27.31 18.09
C TRP A 540 14.51 28.32 17.84
N ASN A 541 13.57 28.44 18.77
CA ASN A 541 12.54 29.46 18.66
C ASN A 541 13.08 30.88 18.70
N LYS A 542 14.01 31.19 19.62
CA LYS A 542 14.66 32.50 19.72
C LYS A 542 15.50 32.82 18.49
N GLU A 543 16.17 31.82 17.92
CA GLU A 543 16.87 31.98 16.65
C GLU A 543 15.92 32.29 15.50
N LEU A 544 14.77 31.62 15.43
CA LEU A 544 13.73 31.90 14.43
C LEU A 544 13.21 33.34 14.54
N GLN A 545 12.90 33.80 15.75
CA GLN A 545 12.48 35.18 16.03
C GLN A 545 13.53 36.21 15.57
N THR A 546 14.82 35.90 15.75
CA THR A 546 15.92 36.81 15.37
C THR A 546 16.10 36.88 13.85
N ARG A 547 15.86 35.79 13.11
CA ARG A 547 16.05 35.74 11.65
C ARG A 547 14.90 36.33 10.84
N GLN A 548 13.71 36.50 11.42
CA GLN A 548 12.56 37.11 10.72
C GLN A 548 12.79 38.57 10.31
N GLY A 549 13.78 39.26 10.88
CA GLY A 549 14.19 40.59 10.40
C GLY A 549 14.91 40.60 9.04
N ILE A 550 15.24 39.43 8.45
CA ILE A 550 16.21 39.35 7.32
C ILE A 550 15.70 38.57 6.08
N LYS A 551 14.62 37.74 6.13
CA LYS A 551 14.14 37.01 4.93
C LYS A 551 12.63 36.84 4.80
N ASN A 552 12.11 37.09 3.59
CA ASN A 552 10.78 36.72 3.11
C ASN A 552 10.69 35.18 2.96
N TYR A 553 9.83 34.53 3.75
CA TYR A 553 9.64 33.07 3.75
C TYR A 553 8.68 32.58 2.65
N ALA A 554 8.84 33.05 1.41
CA ALA A 554 8.05 32.60 0.26
C ALA A 554 8.27 31.10 -0.08
N ALA A 555 9.33 30.47 0.43
CA ALA A 555 9.62 29.04 0.21
C ALA A 555 8.81 28.08 1.12
N LEU A 556 7.99 28.63 2.03
CA LEU A 556 7.06 27.86 2.88
C LEU A 556 5.59 28.07 2.48
N GLU A 557 5.34 28.80 1.38
CA GLU A 557 4.01 29.07 0.81
C GLU A 557 3.35 27.94 0.04
#